data_AF-A0A539EEZ8-F1
#
_entry.id   AF-A0A539EEZ8-F1
#
_cell.length_a   1.000
_cell.length_b   1.000
_cell.length_c   1.000
_cell.angle_alpha   90.00
_cell.angle_beta   90.00
_cell.angle_gamma   90.00
#
_symmetry.space_group_name_H-M   'P 1'
#
loop_
_entity.id
_entity.type
_entity.pdbx_description
1 polymer ?
#
loop_
_entity_poly.entity_id
_entity_poly.type
_entity_poly.pdbx_seq_one_letter_code
_entity_poly.pdbx_strand_id
1 'polypeptide(L)' 'MRITINVDDDLLKEAAEYTGLTKKTEIVHLALEELVRRRAAKELAEMGGSDPTATLGPRPRNC' A
#
# COMPACT_ATOMS: atom_id res chain seq x y z
N MET A 1 8.82 -3.59 17.94
CA MET A 1 9.52 -4.89 18.07
C MET A 1 10.86 -4.78 17.36
N ARG A 2 11.96 -5.26 17.95
CA ARG A 2 13.27 -5.30 17.29
C ARG A 2 13.44 -6.66 16.63
N ILE A 3 13.72 -6.66 15.33
CA ILE A 3 13.91 -7.87 14.54
C ILE A 3 15.18 -7.66 13.71
N THR A 4 16.01 -8.70 13.62
CA THR A 4 17.16 -8.72 12.71
C THR A 4 16.74 -9.53 11.49
N ILE A 5 16.68 -8.88 10.33
CA ILE A 5 16.36 -9.49 9.05
C ILE A 5 17.47 -9.19 8.06
N ASN A 6 17.78 -10.14 7.18
CA ASN A 6 18.66 -9.89 6.04
C ASN A 6 17.81 -9.28 4.91
N VAL A 7 18.24 -8.12 4.42
CA VAL A 7 17.59 -7.38 3.34
C VAL A 7 18.66 -6.98 2.36
N ASP A 8 18.33 -6.98 1.07
CA ASP A 8 19.21 -6.52 0.02
C ASP A 8 19.47 -5.00 0.17
N ASP A 9 20.74 -4.61 0.23
CA ASP A 9 21.14 -3.21 0.38
C ASP A 9 20.88 -2.39 -0.90
N ASP A 10 20.92 -3.02 -2.07
CA ASP A 10 20.61 -2.34 -3.34
C ASP A 10 19.13 -1.98 -3.41
N LEU A 11 18.26 -2.90 -2.98
CA LEU A 11 16.81 -2.66 -2.89
C LEU A 11 16.48 -1.55 -1.87
N LEU A 12 17.19 -1.53 -0.73
CA LEU A 12 17.03 -0.47 0.27
C LEU A 12 17.48 0.89 -0.25
N LYS A 13 18.53 0.92 -1.08
CA LYS A 13 19.03 2.14 -1.69
C LYS A 13 18.04 2.69 -2.72
N GLU A 14 17.54 1.85 -3.62
CA GLU A 14 16.49 2.24 -4.56
C GLU A 14 15.25 2.75 -3.81
N ALA A 15 14.79 2.02 -2.80
CA ALA A 15 13.65 2.43 -2.00
C ALA A 15 13.89 3.77 -1.29
N ALA A 16 15.10 4.02 -0.79
CA ALA A 16 15.48 5.32 -0.21
C ALA A 16 15.47 6.44 -1.25
N GLU A 17 15.93 6.18 -2.48
CA GLU A 17 15.91 7.14 -3.58
C GLU A 17 14.47 7.50 -4.00
N TYR A 18 13.58 6.51 -4.08
CA TYR A 18 12.16 6.74 -4.44
C TYR A 18 11.34 7.39 -3.32
N THR A 19 11.60 7.03 -2.07
CA THR A 19 10.79 7.48 -0.92
C THR A 19 11.35 8.73 -0.25
N GLY A 20 12.62 9.07 -0.49
CA GLY A 20 13.34 10.15 0.19
C GLY A 20 13.60 9.88 1.68
N LEU A 21 13.35 8.64 2.15
CA LEU A 21 13.51 8.27 3.55
C LEU A 21 14.97 7.91 3.87
N THR A 22 15.46 8.39 5.01
CA THR A 22 16.84 8.17 5.45
C THR A 22 17.00 6.96 6.38
N LYS A 23 15.92 6.53 7.05
CA LYS A 23 15.96 5.42 8.01
C LYS A 23 15.49 4.12 7.36
N LYS A 24 16.36 3.10 7.41
CA LYS A 24 16.04 1.73 6.93
C LYS A 24 14.75 1.17 7.54
N THR A 25 14.47 1.46 8.82
CA THR A 25 13.25 0.99 9.51
C THR A 25 11.97 1.63 8.97
N GLU A 26 12.01 2.90 8.58
CA GLU A 26 10.85 3.60 8.03
C GLU A 26 10.53 3.08 6.63
N ILE A 27 11.57 2.81 5.82
CA ILE A 27 11.42 2.19 4.49
C ILE A 27 10.76 0.81 4.61
N VAL A 28 11.22 -0.03 5.53
CA VAL A 28 10.65 -1.37 5.74
C VAL A 28 9.20 -1.29 6.22
N HIS A 29 8.89 -0.35 7.11
CA HIS A 29 7.51 -0.18 7.59
C HIS A 29 6.57 0.26 6.47
N LEU A 30 7.00 1.25 5.67
CA LEU A 30 6.27 1.73 4.51
C LEU A 30 6.05 0.61 3.48
N ALA A 31 7.08 -0.20 3.20
CA ALA A 31 6.97 -1.31 2.27
C ALA A 31 5.92 -2.35 2.71
N LEU A 32 5.86 -2.66 4.01
CA LEU A 32 4.85 -3.57 4.56
C LEU A 32 3.45 -2.99 4.47
N GLU A 33 3.30 -1.71 4.81
CA GLU A 33 2.01 -1.03 4.73
C GLU A 33 1.49 -0.98 3.29
N GLU A 34 2.37 -0.65 2.34
CA GLU A 34 2.03 -0.59 0.93
C GLU A 34 1.69 -1.96 0.34
N LEU A 35 2.37 -3.02 0.78
CA LEU A 35 2.03 -4.40 0.40
C LEU A 35 0.63 -4.77 0.86
N VAL A 36 0.28 -4.43 2.11
CA VAL A 36 -1.07 -4.68 2.65
C VAL A 36 -2.12 -3.89 1.86
N ARG A 37 -1.89 -2.59 1.63
CA ARG A 37 -2.81 -1.74 0.87
C ARG A 37 -3.03 -2.27 -0.55
N ARG A 38 -1.95 -2.62 -1.25
CA ARG A 38 -2.02 -3.11 -2.63
C ARG A 38 -2.74 -4.45 -2.72
N ARG A 39 -2.54 -5.34 -1.74
CA ARG A 39 -3.25 -6.61 -1.68
C ARG A 39 -4.72 -6.45 -1.33
N ALA A 40 -5.03 -5.63 -0.34
CA ALA A 40 -6.42 -5.31 0.03
C ALA A 40 -7.17 -4.68 -1.16
N ALA A 41 -6.55 -3.75 -1.88
CA ALA A 41 -7.13 -3.16 -3.09
C ALA A 41 -7.40 -4.22 -4.18
N LYS A 42 -6.47 -5.16 -4.38
CA LYS A 42 -6.64 -6.26 -5.33
C LYS A 42 -7.78 -7.20 -4.92
N GLU A 43 -7.82 -7.62 -3.66
CA GLU A 43 -8.87 -8.50 -3.13
C GLU A 43 -10.25 -7.81 -3.19
N LEU A 44 -10.32 -6.52 -2.86
CA LEU A 44 -11.55 -5.72 -3.00
C LEU A 44 -12.00 -5.60 -4.47
N ALA A 45 -11.06 -5.39 -5.40
CA ALA A 45 -11.37 -5.34 -6.83
C ALA A 45 -11.84 -6.70 -7.37
N GLU A 46 -11.24 -7.80 -6.92
CA GLU A 46 -11.66 -9.17 -7.26
C GLU A 46 -13.07 -9.47 -6.72
N MET A 47 -13.42 -8.95 -5.55
CA MET A 47 -14.80 -9.03 -5.04
C MET A 47 -15.81 -8.24 -5.89
N GLY A 48 -15.38 -7.37 -6.81
CA GLY A 48 -16.22 -6.87 -7.90
C GLY A 48 -17.53 -6.17 -7.48
N GLY A 49 -17.62 -5.64 -6.26
CA GLY A 49 -18.89 -5.10 -5.74
C GLY A 49 -19.90 -6.17 -5.35
N SER A 50 -19.43 -7.31 -4.82
CA SER A 50 -20.25 -8.42 -4.33
C SER A 50 -21.15 -8.06 -3.13
N ASP A 51 -21.14 -6.82 -2.67
CA ASP A 51 -22.14 -6.31 -1.72
C ASP A 51 -23.44 -6.03 -2.48
N PRO A 52 -24.49 -6.86 -2.31
CA PRO A 52 -25.76 -6.71 -3.02
C PRO A 52 -26.54 -5.47 -2.58
N THR A 53 -26.15 -4.83 -1.47
CA THR A 53 -26.79 -3.63 -0.92
C THR A 53 -26.04 -2.34 -1.22
N ALA A 54 -24.87 -2.43 -1.88
CA ALA A 54 -24.07 -1.27 -2.22
C ALA A 54 -24.84 -0.33 -3.16
N THR A 55 -25.13 0.87 -2.68
CA THR A 55 -25.79 1.93 -3.47
C THR A 55 -24.73 2.90 -3.98
N LEU A 56 -24.80 3.28 -5.26
CA LEU A 56 -23.94 4.32 -5.81
C LEU A 56 -24.09 5.63 -5.02
N GLY A 57 -22.97 6.25 -4.66
CA GLY A 57 -22.97 7.59 -4.06
C GLY A 57 -23.58 8.64 -5.00
N PRO A 58 -24.17 9.72 -4.48
CA PRO A 58 -24.80 10.75 -5.30
C PRO A 58 -23.78 11.37 -6.26
N ARG A 59 -24.13 11.44 -7.54
CA ARG A 59 -23.29 12.04 -8.58
C ARG A 59 -23.68 13.51 -8.75
N PRO A 60 -22.86 14.49 -8.31
CA PRO A 60 -23.17 15.89 -8.52
C PRO A 60 -23.10 16.19 -10.03
N ARG A 61 -24.26 16.54 -10.60
CA ARG A 61 -24.39 17.02 -11.98
C ARG A 61 -24.60 18.52 -11.90
N ASN A 62 -23.55 19.28 -11.60
CA ASN A 62 -23.64 20.73 -11.77
C ASN A 62 -23.49 21.04 -13.26
N CYS A 63 -24.59 21.55 -13.84
CA CYS A 63 -24.65 22.14 -15.17
C CYS A 63 -23.89 23.46 -15.20
#